data_AF-A0A954HXD6-F1
#
_entry.id   AF-A0A954HXD6-F1
#
_cell.length_a   1.000
_cell.length_b   1.000
_cell.length_c   1.000
_cell.angle_alpha   90.00
_cell.angle_beta   90.00
_cell.angle_gamma   90.00
#
_symmetry.space_group_name_H-M   'P 1'
#
loop_
_entity.id
_entity.type
_entity.pdbx_description
1 polymer ?
#
loop_
_entity_poly.entity_id
_entity_poly.type
_entity_poly.pdbx_seq_one_letter_code
_entity_poly.pdbx_strand_id
1 'polypeptide(L)'
;FENFFLIDRCCGGTGGGWGAWQIAARYSYLDATDGNIMGGIGHDATLGLVWYFNENAKLQFNWEHGWITDSADLTAAMLPEAEYDVIGMRCLIQF
;
A
#
# COMPACT_ATOMS: atom_id res chain seq x y z
N PHE A 1 15.95 15.91 -8.67
CA PHE A 1 15.83 14.45 -8.58
C PHE A 1 16.59 13.88 -9.78
N GLU A 2 17.45 12.88 -9.58
CA GLU A 2 18.23 12.25 -10.67
C GLU A 2 17.61 10.90 -11.02
N ASN A 3 17.64 10.51 -12.31
CA ASN A 3 17.12 9.21 -12.77
C ASN A 3 17.87 8.06 -12.10
N PHE A 4 17.21 6.90 -11.99
CA PHE A 4 17.86 5.68 -11.53
C PHE A 4 18.89 5.21 -12.57
N PHE A 5 20.15 5.14 -12.17
CA PHE A 5 21.20 4.49 -12.94
C PHE A 5 22.19 3.86 -11.98
N LEU A 6 22.83 2.78 -12.41
CA LEU A 6 23.98 2.19 -11.73
C LEU A 6 24.99 1.87 -12.82
N ILE A 7 26.12 2.59 -12.82
CA ILE A 7 27.19 2.40 -13.80
C ILE A 7 28.50 2.24 -13.04
N ASP A 8 29.25 1.20 -13.34
CA ASP A 8 30.61 1.04 -12.84
C ASP A 8 31.54 2.00 -13.60
N ARG A 9 32.07 3.02 -12.92
CA ARG A 9 33.01 3.96 -13.56
C ARG A 9 34.39 3.30 -13.54
N CYS A 10 35.06 3.30 -14.69
CA CYS A 10 36.39 2.72 -14.90
C CYS A 10 37.53 3.34 -14.04
N CYS A 11 37.20 4.20 -13.06
CA CYS A 11 38.11 4.87 -12.13
C CYS A 11 37.98 4.34 -10.68
N GLY A 12 37.33 3.19 -10.47
CA GLY A 12 37.22 2.55 -9.15
C GLY A 12 36.03 3.01 -8.31
N GLY A 13 34.89 3.35 -8.92
CA GLY A 13 33.67 3.68 -8.19
C GLY A 13 32.40 3.55 -9.01
N THR A 14 31.29 3.19 -8.37
CA THR A 14 29.97 3.15 -8.99
C THR A 14 29.36 4.55 -8.99
N GLY A 15 29.00 5.06 -10.17
CA GLY A 15 28.11 6.21 -10.30
C GLY A 15 26.67 5.71 -10.28
N GLY A 16 25.83 6.24 -9.38
CA GLY A 16 24.43 5.90 -9.43
C GLY A 16 23.50 6.99 -8.94
N GLY A 17 22.33 7.05 -9.58
CA GLY A 17 21.16 7.80 -9.12
C GLY A 17 20.15 6.80 -8.55
N TRP A 18 19.51 7.15 -7.44
CA TRP A 18 18.55 6.28 -6.76
C TRP A 18 17.13 6.36 -7.35
N GLY A 19 16.93 7.21 -8.35
CA GLY A 19 15.60 7.59 -8.80
C GLY A 19 14.91 8.51 -7.79
N ALA A 20 13.59 8.68 -7.93
CA ALA A 20 12.77 9.35 -6.93
C ALA A 20 11.89 8.35 -6.19
N TRP A 21 11.71 8.57 -4.89
CA TRP A 21 10.83 7.76 -4.04
C TRP A 21 9.68 8.63 -3.56
N GLN A 22 8.48 8.09 -3.63
CA GLN A 22 7.29 8.68 -3.03
C GLN A 22 6.66 7.63 -2.12
N ILE A 23 6.36 8.04 -0.90
CA ILE A 23 5.69 7.21 0.10
C ILE A 23 4.36 7.86 0.40
N ALA A 24 3.31 7.05 0.52
CA ALA A 24 1.98 7.46 0.93
C ALA A 24 1.49 6.51 2.02
N ALA A 25 0.82 7.07 3.01
CA ALA A 25 0.07 6.30 3.99
C ALA A 25 -1.37 6.81 3.99
N ARG A 26 -2.32 5.91 4.09
CA ARG A 26 -3.74 6.23 4.20
C ARG A 26 -4.34 5.40 5.32
N TYR A 27 -5.20 6.03 6.11
CA TYR A 27 -6.01 5.36 7.11
C TYR A 27 -7.48 5.68 6.82
N SER A 28 -8.32 4.66 6.82
CA SER A 28 -9.77 4.78 6.59
C SER A 28 -10.52 4.14 7.75
N TYR A 29 -11.62 4.78 8.14
CA TYR A 29 -12.54 4.32 9.17
C TYR A 29 -13.95 4.32 8.61
N LEU A 30 -14.69 3.24 8.86
CA LEU A 30 -16.06 3.07 8.45
C LEU A 30 -16.86 2.45 9.60
N ASP A 31 -17.96 3.10 9.98
CA ASP A 31 -18.98 2.50 10.85
C ASP A 31 -20.22 2.22 10.00
N ALA A 32 -20.58 0.94 9.90
CA ALA A 32 -21.75 0.47 9.16
C ALA A 32 -22.89 0.03 10.10
N THR A 33 -22.83 0.41 11.38
CA THR A 33 -23.84 0.05 12.38
C THR A 33 -24.86 1.18 12.57
N ASP A 34 -26.14 0.90 12.30
CA ASP A 34 -27.23 1.84 12.55
C ASP A 34 -28.52 1.12 12.97
N GLY A 35 -29.05 1.49 14.14
CA GLY A 35 -30.26 0.91 14.72
C GLY A 35 -30.20 -0.62 14.85
N ASN A 36 -31.06 -1.31 14.11
CA ASN A 36 -31.12 -2.79 14.09
C ASN A 36 -30.16 -3.43 13.07
N ILE A 37 -29.37 -2.64 12.33
CA ILE A 37 -28.40 -3.14 11.35
C ILE A 37 -27.02 -3.16 12.01
N MET A 38 -26.49 -4.36 12.27
CA MET A 38 -25.13 -4.57 12.77
C MET A 38 -24.17 -4.84 11.60
N GLY A 39 -23.86 -3.79 10.85
CA GLY A 39 -22.92 -3.87 9.72
C GLY A 39 -21.45 -3.97 10.12
N GLY A 40 -21.13 -3.65 11.39
CA GLY A 40 -19.78 -3.70 11.93
C GLY A 40 -18.98 -2.42 11.71
N ILE A 41 -17.82 -2.38 12.36
CA ILE A 41 -16.86 -1.28 12.30
C ILE A 41 -15.63 -1.77 11.55
N GLY A 42 -15.30 -1.10 10.44
CA GLY A 42 -14.16 -1.42 9.60
C GLY A 42 -13.06 -0.37 9.72
N HIS A 43 -11.83 -0.84 9.90
CA HIS A 43 -10.62 -0.04 9.82
C HIS A 43 -9.75 -0.56 8.68
N ASP A 44 -9.11 0.36 7.95
CA ASP A 44 -8.17 0.01 6.88
C ASP A 44 -6.95 0.93 6.91
N ALA A 45 -5.77 0.33 6.97
CA ALA A 45 -4.49 1.00 6.87
C ALA A 45 -3.79 0.61 5.55
N THR A 46 -3.54 1.60 4.71
CA THR A 46 -2.83 1.45 3.44
C THR A 46 -1.46 2.11 3.48
N LEU A 47 -0.43 1.40 3.03
CA LEU A 47 0.91 1.90 2.78
C LEU A 47 1.24 1.75 1.29
N GLY A 48 1.54 2.87 0.65
CA GLY A 48 1.93 2.96 -0.75
C GLY A 48 3.37 3.43 -0.91
N LEU A 49 4.11 2.79 -1.80
CA LEU A 49 5.47 3.12 -2.19
C LEU A 49 5.53 3.22 -3.70
N VAL A 50 6.00 4.35 -4.22
CA VAL A 50 6.27 4.55 -5.64
C VAL A 50 7.74 4.82 -5.83
N TRP A 51 8.39 3.96 -6.62
CA TRP A 51 9.75 4.13 -7.05
C TRP A 51 9.78 4.54 -8.52
N TYR A 52 10.24 5.77 -8.76
CA TYR A 52 10.46 6.32 -10.09
C TYR A 52 11.87 5.97 -10.55
N PHE A 53 11.96 5.07 -11.54
CA PHE A 53 13.23 4.76 -12.19
C PHE A 53 13.65 5.88 -13.16
N ASN A 54 12.69 6.40 -13.92
CA ASN A 54 12.86 7.56 -14.79
C ASN A 54 11.49 8.20 -15.04
N GLU A 55 11.43 9.27 -15.85
CA GLU A 55 10.14 9.92 -16.22
C GLU A 55 9.14 8.96 -16.90
N ASN A 56 9.64 7.89 -17.53
CA ASN A 56 8.87 6.97 -18.34
C ASN A 56 8.61 5.61 -17.65
N ALA A 57 9.21 5.33 -16.49
CA ALA A 57 9.13 4.04 -15.82
C ALA A 57 9.04 4.21 -14.30
N LYS A 58 7.97 3.64 -13.72
CA LYS A 58 7.75 3.62 -12.28
C LYS A 58 7.22 2.28 -11.80
N LEU A 59 7.63 1.89 -10.60
CA LEU A 59 7.12 0.75 -9.85
C LEU A 59 6.31 1.27 -8.66
N GLN A 60 5.10 0.73 -8.47
CA GLN A 60 4.24 1.04 -7.34
C GLN A 60 3.99 -0.24 -6.55
N PHE A 61 4.11 -0.14 -5.23
CA PHE A 61 3.77 -1.17 -4.27
C PHE A 61 2.75 -0.60 -3.30
N ASN A 62 1.65 -1.32 -3.07
CA ASN A 62 0.65 -0.98 -2.07
C ASN A 62 0.44 -2.19 -1.18
N TRP A 63 0.39 -1.95 0.13
CA TRP A 63 -0.01 -2.92 1.13
C TRP A 63 -1.18 -2.32 1.92
N GLU A 64 -2.28 -3.05 1.99
CA GLU A 64 -3.49 -2.70 2.72
C GLU A 64 -3.72 -3.76 3.78
N HIS A 65 -3.92 -3.31 5.01
CA HIS A 65 -4.27 -4.17 6.13
C HIS A 65 -5.56 -3.63 6.73
N GLY A 66 -6.61 -4.44 6.71
CA GLY A 66 -7.91 -4.08 7.25
C GLY A 66 -8.36 -5.04 8.32
N TRP A 67 -9.09 -4.51 9.30
CA TRP A 67 -9.71 -5.29 10.36
C TRP A 67 -11.13 -4.79 10.62
N ILE A 68 -12.01 -5.74 10.93
CA ILE A 68 -13.44 -5.51 11.14
C ILE A 68 -13.81 -6.06 12.52
N THR A 69 -14.55 -5.26 13.28
CA THR A 69 -15.11 -5.62 14.59
C THR A 69 -16.63 -5.44 14.59
N ASP A 70 -17.32 -6.00 15.60
CA ASP A 70 -18.74 -5.74 15.89
C ASP A 70 -19.74 -6.00 14.75
N SER A 71 -19.44 -6.94 13.85
CA SER A 71 -20.37 -7.35 12.80
C SER A 71 -21.30 -8.49 13.26
N ALA A 72 -22.49 -8.56 12.67
CA ALA A 72 -23.42 -9.67 12.92
C ALA A 72 -22.80 -11.04 12.60
N ASP A 73 -22.02 -11.12 11.53
CA ASP A 73 -21.36 -12.34 11.08
C ASP A 73 -20.28 -12.79 12.07
N LEU A 74 -19.48 -11.85 12.61
CA LEU A 74 -18.47 -12.14 13.64
C LEU A 74 -19.11 -12.62 14.95
N THR A 75 -20.20 -11.95 15.35
CA THR A 75 -20.97 -12.31 16.54
C THR A 75 -21.57 -13.71 16.41
N ALA A 76 -22.13 -14.05 15.24
CA ALA A 76 -22.68 -15.38 14.97
C ALA A 76 -21.60 -16.48 14.93
N ALA A 77 -20.41 -16.14 14.44
CA ALA A 77 -19.25 -17.03 14.41
C ALA A 77 -18.49 -17.12 15.75
N MET A 78 -18.90 -16.34 16.77
CA MET A 78 -18.20 -16.21 18.07
C MET A 78 -16.72 -15.80 17.90
N LEU A 79 -16.42 -14.99 16.89
CA LEU A 79 -15.08 -14.46 16.62
C LEU A 79 -15.00 -12.99 17.06
N PRO A 80 -13.91 -12.57 17.71
CA PRO A 80 -13.75 -11.20 18.18
C PRO A 80 -13.52 -10.19 17.05
N GLU A 81 -12.82 -10.61 16.00
CA GLU A 81 -12.41 -9.74 14.88
C GLU A 81 -12.17 -10.56 13.61
N ALA A 82 -12.25 -9.90 12.45
CA ALA A 82 -11.79 -10.43 11.17
C ALA A 82 -10.76 -9.49 10.55
N GLU A 83 -9.64 -10.05 10.10
CA GLU A 83 -8.53 -9.30 9.50
C GLU A 83 -8.30 -9.75 8.05
N TYR A 84 -7.78 -8.84 7.23
CA TYR A 84 -7.35 -9.14 5.87
C TYR A 84 -6.12 -8.31 5.48
N ASP A 85 -5.25 -8.92 4.67
CA ASP A 85 -4.13 -8.26 4.03
C ASP A 85 -4.27 -8.32 2.51
N VAL A 86 -4.06 -7.19 1.85
CA VAL A 86 -4.00 -7.09 0.39
C VAL A 86 -2.66 -6.49 0.00
N ILE A 87 -1.98 -7.15 -0.93
CA ILE A 87 -0.76 -6.63 -1.53
C ILE A 87 -0.96 -6.42 -3.02
N GLY A 88 -0.52 -5.26 -3.52
CA GLY A 88 -0.64 -4.88 -4.92
C GLY A 88 0.67 -4.34 -5.44
N MET A 89 1.10 -4.84 -6.59
CA MET A 89 2.24 -4.29 -7.32
C MET A 89 1.82 -3.85 -8.72
N ARG A 90 2.36 -2.71 -9.17
CA ARG A 90 2.10 -2.18 -10.51
C ARG A 90 3.39 -1.65 -11.11
N CYS A 91 3.76 -2.20 -12.26
CA CYS A 91 4.80 -1.62 -13.12
C CYS A 91 4.12 -0.77 -14.20
N LEU A 92 4.60 0.44 -14.41
CA LEU A 92 4.09 1.34 -15.45
C LEU A 92 5.26 1.82 -16.30
N ILE A 93 5.13 1.59 -17.62
CA ILE A 93 6.08 2.01 -18.65
C ILE A 93 5.32 2.86 -19.67
N GLN A 94 5.88 4.03 -19.99
CA GLN A 94 5.31 5.06 -20.88
C GLN A 94 6.25 5.21 -22.08
N PHE A 95 5.70 5.29 -23.29
CA PHE A 95 6.44 5.43 -24.55
C PHE A 95 5.92 6.62 -25.36
#